data_AF-A0A522I999-F1
#
_entry.id   AF-A0A522I999-F1
#
_cell.length_a   1.000
_cell.length_b   1.000
_cell.length_c   1.000
_cell.angle_alpha   90.00
_cell.angle_beta   90.00
_cell.angle_gamma   90.00
#
_symmetry.space_group_name_H-M   'P 1'
#
loop_
_entity.id
_entity.type
_entity.pdbx_description
1 polymer ?
#
loop_
_entity_poly.entity_id
_entity_poly.type
_entity_poly.pdbx_seq_one_letter_code
_entity_poly.pdbx_strand_id
1 'polypeptide(L)'
;QGAMTDRMRLADTKLTLTSPRHIPGQATSPDRADLLYRQPLQPSLDGNTVDMDVERVQFADNTLRYQTDLTVISQRIKTMLAALQQ
;
A
#
# COMPACT_ATOMS: atom_id res chain seq x y z
N GLN A 1 -7.21 11.92 29.50
CA GLN A 1 -6.08 12.13 28.57
C GLN A 1 -4.87 11.46 29.19
N GLY A 2 -4.34 10.38 28.59
CA GLY A 2 -3.19 9.68 29.19
C GLY A 2 -2.96 8.21 28.81
N ALA A 3 -3.80 7.58 27.97
CA ALA A 3 -3.68 6.13 27.70
C ALA A 3 -3.31 5.75 26.26
N MET A 4 -3.03 6.71 25.35
CA MET A 4 -2.79 6.44 23.92
C MET A 4 -1.37 6.78 23.43
N THR A 5 -0.50 7.35 24.27
CA THR A 5 0.75 7.99 23.80
C THR A 5 2.01 7.17 23.94
N ASP A 6 1.96 6.00 24.57
CA ASP A 6 3.14 5.13 24.72
C ASP A 6 2.92 3.81 23.97
N ARG A 7 3.16 3.84 22.66
CA ARG A 7 3.19 2.63 21.83
C ARG A 7 4.63 2.36 21.44
N MET A 8 5.17 1.28 22.02
CA MET A 8 6.55 0.83 21.89
C MET A 8 6.97 0.73 20.42
N ARG A 9 8.04 1.44 20.05
CA ARG A 9 8.71 1.24 18.76
C ARG A 9 9.21 -0.20 18.69
N LEU A 10 8.94 -0.88 17.57
CA LEU A 10 9.57 -2.16 17.27
C LEU A 10 11.05 -1.90 16.92
N ALA A 11 11.91 -2.87 17.20
CA ALA A 11 13.33 -2.78 16.84
C ALA A 11 13.51 -2.96 15.33
N ASP A 12 14.50 -2.29 14.74
CA ASP A 12 14.90 -2.53 13.35
C ASP A 12 15.32 -3.99 13.14
N THR A 13 14.92 -4.58 12.02
CA THR A 13 15.18 -5.99 11.70
C THR A 13 16.12 -6.11 10.51
N LYS A 14 17.16 -6.93 10.63
CA LYS A 14 18.06 -7.28 9.53
C LYS A 14 18.07 -8.80 9.34
N LEU A 15 17.93 -9.26 8.11
CA LEU A 15 17.98 -10.68 7.77
C LEU A 15 19.42 -11.13 7.52
N THR A 16 19.80 -12.29 8.08
CA THR A 16 21.08 -12.93 7.78
C THR A 16 21.05 -13.55 6.39
N LEU A 17 22.03 -13.21 5.56
CA LEU A 17 22.16 -13.78 4.23
C LEU A 17 22.72 -15.20 4.28
N THR A 18 22.06 -16.14 3.61
CA THR A 18 22.56 -17.52 3.44
C THR A 18 23.50 -17.68 2.25
N SER A 19 23.53 -16.71 1.34
CA SER A 19 24.44 -16.66 0.19
C SER A 19 24.81 -15.21 -0.13
N PRO A 20 26.03 -14.92 -0.63
CA PRO A 20 26.42 -13.57 -1.04
C PRO A 20 25.58 -12.97 -2.18
N ARG A 21 24.84 -13.79 -2.93
CA ARG A 21 23.95 -13.34 -4.02
C ARG A 21 22.53 -12.99 -3.57
N HIS A 22 22.20 -13.25 -2.30
CA HIS A 22 20.87 -12.92 -1.78
C HIS A 22 20.76 -11.42 -1.48
N ILE A 23 19.58 -10.87 -1.72
CA ILE A 23 19.29 -9.46 -1.48
C ILE A 23 19.21 -9.24 0.04
N PRO A 24 19.96 -8.28 0.61
CA PRO A 24 19.89 -7.98 2.03
C PRO A 24 18.52 -7.40 2.38
N GLY A 25 17.76 -8.13 3.20
CA GLY A 25 16.52 -7.63 3.79
C GLY A 25 16.81 -6.82 5.04
N GLN A 26 16.48 -5.53 5.01
CA GLN A 26 16.52 -4.63 6.16
C GLN A 26 15.17 -3.94 6.28
N ALA A 27 14.54 -4.04 7.45
CA ALA A 27 13.31 -3.34 7.78
C ALA A 27 13.63 -2.33 8.90
N THR A 28 13.50 -1.05 8.59
CA THR A 28 13.46 0.01 9.60
C THR A 28 12.06 0.10 10.15
N SER A 29 11.93 0.08 11.46
CA SER A 29 10.65 0.32 12.10
C SER A 29 10.28 1.79 11.91
N PRO A 30 9.09 2.09 11.35
CA PRO A 30 8.69 3.47 11.14
C PRO A 30 8.59 4.20 12.49
N ASP A 31 9.05 5.45 12.51
CA ASP A 31 8.75 6.38 13.58
C ASP A 31 7.24 6.41 13.82
N ARG A 32 6.80 6.40 15.10
CA ARG A 32 5.39 6.34 15.58
C ARG A 32 4.43 6.53 14.42
N ALA A 33 3.95 5.42 13.84
CA ALA A 33 3.04 5.50 12.71
C ALA A 33 1.84 6.34 13.15
N ASP A 34 1.71 7.54 12.58
CA ASP A 34 0.56 8.39 12.83
C ASP A 34 -0.67 7.58 12.44
N LEU A 35 -1.64 7.51 13.35
CA LEU A 35 -2.90 6.86 13.05
C LEU A 35 -3.56 7.65 11.92
N LEU A 36 -3.53 7.08 10.71
CA LEU A 36 -4.24 7.59 9.55
C LEU A 36 -5.72 7.24 9.71
N TYR A 37 -6.41 7.94 10.62
CA TYR A 37 -7.86 7.92 10.64
C TYR A 37 -8.40 8.96 9.68
N ARG A 38 -9.48 8.62 8.98
CA ARG A 38 -10.22 9.59 8.17
C ARG A 38 -11.22 10.29 9.09
N GLN A 39 -11.23 11.62 9.06
CA GLN A 39 -12.26 12.40 9.73
C GLN A 39 -13.51 12.39 8.83
N PRO A 40 -14.65 11.83 9.28
CA PRO A 40 -15.85 11.79 8.46
C PRO A 40 -16.39 13.20 8.23
N LEU A 41 -16.68 13.55 6.98
CA LEU A 41 -17.34 14.81 6.63
C LEU A 41 -18.83 14.76 6.97
N GLN A 42 -19.44 13.58 6.88
CA GLN A 42 -20.83 13.33 7.23
C GLN A 42 -20.92 12.10 8.16
N PRO A 43 -21.01 12.28 9.49
CA PRO A 43 -21.20 11.15 10.40
C PRO A 43 -22.59 10.55 10.18
N SER A 44 -22.65 9.25 9.91
CA SER A 44 -23.91 8.53 9.82
C SER A 44 -24.59 8.49 11.20
N LEU A 45 -25.92 8.45 11.20
CA LEU A 45 -26.75 8.46 12.42
C LEU A 45 -26.51 7.21 13.30
N ASP A 46 -25.98 6.14 12.71
CA ASP A 46 -25.60 4.87 13.36
C ASP A 46 -24.12 4.80 13.79
N GLY A 47 -23.33 5.85 13.54
CA GLY A 47 -21.90 5.88 13.88
C GLY A 47 -20.96 5.27 12.84
N ASN A 48 -21.47 4.87 11.66
CA ASN A 48 -20.62 4.47 10.54
C ASN A 48 -19.93 5.70 9.91
N THR A 49 -18.66 5.53 9.52
CA THR A 49 -17.80 6.57 8.93
C THR A 49 -17.67 6.47 7.41
N VAL A 50 -18.44 5.57 6.80
CA VAL A 50 -18.42 5.29 5.37
C VAL A 50 -19.16 6.39 4.62
N ASP A 51 -18.44 7.13 3.79
CA ASP A 51 -19.01 8.12 2.89
C ASP A 51 -19.17 7.51 1.50
N MET A 52 -20.41 7.20 1.13
CA MET A 52 -20.71 6.45 -0.10
C MET A 52 -20.21 7.16 -1.37
N ASP A 53 -20.24 8.50 -1.41
CA ASP A 53 -19.81 9.24 -2.60
C ASP A 53 -18.29 9.21 -2.73
N VAL A 54 -17.58 9.40 -1.62
CA VAL A 54 -16.11 9.28 -1.57
C VAL A 54 -15.67 7.86 -1.93
N GLU A 55 -16.29 6.84 -1.34
CA GLU A 55 -15.94 5.44 -1.59
C GLU A 55 -16.21 5.05 -3.05
N ARG A 56 -17.30 5.55 -3.66
CA ARG A 56 -17.60 5.31 -5.09
C ARG A 56 -16.55 5.93 -6.01
N VAL A 57 -16.12 7.17 -5.75
CA VAL A 57 -15.09 7.84 -6.56
C VAL A 57 -13.74 7.12 -6.43
N GLN A 58 -13.35 6.75 -5.21
CA GLN A 58 -12.10 6.04 -4.97
C GLN A 58 -12.11 4.65 -5.63
N PHE A 59 -13.24 3.94 -5.57
CA PHE A 59 -13.40 2.67 -6.26
C PHE A 59 -13.24 2.82 -7.78
N ALA A 60 -13.87 3.82 -8.38
CA ALA A 60 -13.77 4.07 -9.82
C ALA A 60 -12.32 4.40 -10.24
N ASP A 61 -11.64 5.29 -9.51
CA ASP A 61 -10.23 5.65 -9.78
C ASP A 61 -9.30 4.43 -9.65
N ASN A 62 -9.44 3.65 -8.57
CA ASN A 62 -8.64 2.44 -8.37
C ASN A 62 -8.87 1.41 -9.48
N THR A 63 -10.13 1.26 -9.93
CA THR A 63 -10.48 0.35 -11.03
C THR A 63 -9.82 0.78 -12.33
N LEU A 64 -9.88 2.08 -12.68
CA LEU A 64 -9.26 2.61 -13.89
C LEU A 64 -7.73 2.48 -13.88
N ARG A 65 -7.10 2.78 -12.73
CA ARG A 65 -5.65 2.60 -12.56
C ARG A 65 -5.25 1.15 -12.75
N TYR A 66 -5.96 0.23 -12.09
CA TYR A 66 -5.70 -1.20 -12.21
C TYR A 66 -5.83 -1.71 -13.65
N GLN A 67 -6.87 -1.29 -14.37
CA GLN A 67 -7.04 -1.62 -15.78
C GLN A 67 -5.88 -1.07 -16.65
N THR A 68 -5.43 0.14 -16.35
CA THR A 68 -4.30 0.77 -17.05
C THR A 68 -3.00 0.01 -16.80
N ASP A 69 -2.72 -0.34 -15.54
CA ASP A 69 -1.53 -1.09 -15.15
C ASP A 69 -1.47 -2.45 -15.84
N LEU A 70 -2.60 -3.18 -15.85
CA LEU A 70 -2.70 -4.45 -16.57
C LEU A 70 -2.47 -4.30 -18.08
N THR A 71 -2.95 -3.20 -18.66
CA THR A 71 -2.73 -2.90 -20.08
C THR A 71 -1.25 -2.66 -20.37
N VAL A 72 -0.60 -1.83 -19.56
CA VAL A 72 0.83 -1.50 -19.69
C VAL A 72 1.70 -2.75 -19.51
N ILE A 73 1.43 -3.56 -18.49
CA ILE A 73 2.14 -4.82 -18.26
C ILE A 73 1.97 -5.76 -19.45
N SER A 74 0.74 -5.91 -19.95
CA SER A 74 0.46 -6.77 -21.10
C SER A 74 1.23 -6.33 -22.35
N GLN A 75 1.32 -5.02 -22.61
CA GLN A 75 2.11 -4.50 -23.74
C GLN A 75 3.60 -4.76 -23.54
N ARG A 76 4.12 -4.55 -22.32
CA ARG A 76 5.53 -4.80 -22.02
C ARG A 76 5.91 -6.27 -22.21
N ILE A 77 5.05 -7.21 -21.80
CA ILE A 77 5.26 -8.65 -22.03
C ILE A 77 5.30 -8.95 -23.53
N LYS A 78 4.36 -8.40 -24.32
CA LYS A 78 4.36 -8.58 -25.79
C LYS A 78 5.65 -8.06 -26.43
N THR A 79 6.14 -6.88 -26.02
CA THR A 79 7.41 -6.33 -26.50
C THR A 79 8.59 -7.24 -26.16
N MET A 80 8.65 -7.78 -24.93
CA MET A 80 9.71 -8.72 -24.54
C MET A 80 9.66 -10.01 -25.36
N LEU A 81 8.47 -10.58 -25.60
CA LEU A 81 8.31 -11.77 -26.44
C LEU A 81 8.75 -11.50 -27.89
N ALA A 82 8.38 -10.35 -28.46
CA ALA A 82 8.80 -9.97 -29.80
C ALA A 82 10.32 -9.79 -29.92
N ALA A 83 10.98 -9.32 -28.87
CA ALA A 83 12.44 -9.20 -28.83
C ALA A 83 13.17 -10.54 -28.72
N LEU A 84 12.53 -11.56 -28.12
CA LEU A 84 13.09 -12.92 -28.01
C LEU A 84 12.89 -13.76 -29.30
N GLN A 85 11.94 -13.37 -30.14
CA GLN A 85 11.63 -14.06 -31.40
C GLN A 85 12.48 -13.58 -32.59
N GLN A 86 13.25 -12.50 -32.41
CA GLN A 86 14.26 -12.02 -33.37
C GLN A 86 15.63 -12.54 -32.97
#